data_AF-A0A2S0NKX3-F1
#
_entry.id   AF-A0A2S0NKX3-F1
#
_cell.length_a   1.000
_cell.length_b   1.000
_cell.length_c   1.000
_cell.angle_alpha   90.00
_cell.angle_beta   90.00
_cell.angle_gamma   90.00
#
_symmetry.space_group_name_H-M   'P 1'
#
loop_
_entity.id
_entity.type
_entity.pdbx_description
1 polymer ?
#
loop_
_entity_poly.entity_id
_entity_poly.type
_entity_poly.pdbx_seq_one_letter_code
_entity_poly.pdbx_strand_id
1 'polypeptide(L)'
;MLYIGEQAILVEVQKHASTFLIGDETFDLLPNKIENAILSSANWNRALKYTNTNHPLFTLIGYFMIRFEIYLSDNKIVCLSKNSFEQKILNQSKFQNEFLQEIFDFRNRNLKHFQVKSLPSNVETLNIIEKIDLNLNHVWMGENYKPDKTKYKVYFKTGKFSFEQNSRNQSIYSFENENFQNWDLIDFKTGMFYLQGEFNLNVSVNLTFEKEDKILAQEIMKQLVAEINTSDDFTPDTKPWHLYNVTRNEEIIVETFEKYANNFEYLELTDYLNQLFKTIKINFFPTIFANKAIQKLLFQIAQTDESKTDLENNIQRFNLWTI
;
A
#
# COMPACT_ATOMS: atom_id res chain seq x y z
N MET A 1 -20.02 -7.32 5.04
CA MET A 1 -19.08 -8.45 5.28
C MET A 1 -17.95 -8.38 4.26
N LEU A 2 -16.70 -8.36 4.73
CA LEU A 2 -15.49 -8.28 3.89
C LEU A 2 -14.76 -9.61 3.89
N TYR A 3 -14.34 -10.09 2.71
CA TYR A 3 -13.58 -11.33 2.57
C TYR A 3 -12.11 -11.13 2.96
N ILE A 4 -11.59 -11.97 3.84
CA ILE A 4 -10.18 -11.96 4.27
C ILE A 4 -9.37 -13.04 3.54
N GLY A 5 -9.97 -14.21 3.31
CA GLY A 5 -9.30 -15.32 2.64
C GLY A 5 -9.85 -16.68 3.01
N GLU A 6 -9.25 -17.72 2.46
CA GLU A 6 -9.51 -19.12 2.82
C GLU A 6 -8.47 -19.62 3.84
N GLN A 7 -8.86 -20.59 4.66
CA GLN A 7 -7.96 -21.32 5.55
C GLN A 7 -8.27 -22.81 5.51
N ALA A 8 -7.22 -23.62 5.53
CA ALA A 8 -7.29 -25.06 5.72
C ALA A 8 -6.63 -25.46 7.04
N ILE A 9 -7.26 -26.35 7.80
CA ILE A 9 -6.73 -26.86 9.07
C ILE A 9 -6.96 -28.36 9.17
N LEU A 10 -6.18 -29.02 10.03
CA LEU A 10 -6.42 -30.40 10.44
C LEU A 10 -7.21 -30.41 11.75
N VAL A 11 -8.30 -31.15 11.79
CA VAL A 11 -9.16 -31.33 12.96
C VAL A 11 -8.88 -32.69 13.57
N GLU A 12 -8.51 -32.70 14.84
CA GLU A 12 -8.29 -33.92 15.60
C GLU A 12 -9.59 -34.68 15.84
N VAL A 13 -9.54 -36.00 15.71
CA VAL A 13 -10.64 -36.88 16.09
C VAL A 13 -10.14 -37.90 17.09
N GLN A 14 -10.78 -37.93 18.25
CA GLN A 14 -10.58 -38.98 19.24
C GLN A 14 -11.86 -39.81 19.40
N LYS A 15 -11.74 -41.05 19.89
CA LYS A 15 -12.87 -41.98 20.03
C LYS A 15 -12.89 -42.63 21.41
N HIS A 16 -14.08 -42.80 21.97
CA HIS A 16 -14.35 -43.63 23.14
C HIS A 16 -15.68 -44.37 22.94
N ALA A 17 -15.66 -45.70 23.02
CA ALA A 17 -16.80 -46.57 22.68
C ALA A 17 -17.41 -46.20 21.31
N SER A 18 -18.68 -45.79 21.26
CA SER A 18 -19.42 -45.41 20.06
C SER A 18 -19.48 -43.89 19.81
N THR A 19 -18.70 -43.10 20.56
CA THR A 19 -18.71 -41.64 20.47
C THR A 19 -17.37 -41.10 20.00
N PHE A 20 -17.42 -39.95 19.33
CA PHE A 20 -16.27 -39.23 18.80
C PHE A 20 -16.14 -37.87 19.48
N LEU A 21 -14.92 -37.47 19.83
CA LEU A 21 -14.61 -36.16 20.39
C LEU A 21 -13.90 -35.33 19.32
N ILE A 22 -14.40 -34.11 19.09
CA ILE A 22 -13.81 -33.09 18.23
C ILE A 22 -13.91 -31.75 18.95
N GLY A 23 -12.77 -31.10 19.18
CA GLY A 23 -12.66 -29.86 19.94
C GLY A 23 -13.08 -30.04 21.39
N ASP A 24 -14.23 -29.47 21.73
CA ASP A 24 -14.88 -29.54 23.05
C ASP A 24 -16.24 -30.26 23.03
N GLU A 25 -16.65 -30.84 21.89
CA GLU A 25 -17.95 -31.52 21.75
C GLU A 25 -17.83 -33.00 21.39
N THR A 26 -18.85 -33.76 21.78
CA THR A 26 -18.99 -35.18 21.45
C THR A 26 -20.06 -35.40 20.38
N PHE A 27 -19.80 -36.36 19.50
CA PHE A 27 -20.65 -36.72 18.37
C PHE A 27 -20.91 -38.22 18.39
N ASP A 28 -22.18 -38.63 18.27
CA ASP A 28 -22.55 -40.05 18.17
C ASP A 28 -22.19 -40.65 16.81
N LEU A 29 -22.17 -39.82 15.77
CA LEU A 29 -21.96 -40.23 14.39
C LEU A 29 -21.13 -39.17 13.65
N LEU A 30 -20.23 -39.65 12.79
CA LEU A 30 -19.51 -38.82 11.83
C LEU A 30 -20.08 -39.02 10.43
N PRO A 31 -20.14 -37.96 9.59
CA PRO A 31 -20.44 -38.13 8.17
C PRO A 31 -19.43 -39.08 7.50
N ASN A 32 -19.89 -40.00 6.64
CA ASN A 32 -19.04 -40.99 5.97
C ASN A 32 -17.81 -40.38 5.27
N LYS A 33 -17.96 -39.17 4.70
CA LYS A 33 -16.86 -38.44 4.05
C LYS A 33 -15.71 -38.14 5.03
N ILE A 34 -16.04 -37.80 6.28
CA ILE A 34 -15.07 -37.50 7.34
C ILE A 34 -14.48 -38.80 7.85
N GLU A 35 -15.31 -39.81 8.13
CA GLU A 35 -14.84 -41.12 8.60
C GLU A 35 -13.78 -41.73 7.66
N ASN A 36 -14.00 -41.64 6.36
CA ASN A 36 -13.05 -42.11 5.35
C ASN A 36 -11.78 -41.24 5.23
N ALA A 37 -11.81 -39.99 5.68
CA ALA A 37 -10.71 -39.03 5.54
C ALA A 37 -9.74 -39.03 6.74
N ILE A 38 -10.17 -39.48 7.92
CA ILE A 38 -9.43 -39.45 9.20
C ILE A 38 -8.05 -40.12 9.12
N LEU A 39 -7.92 -41.14 8.27
CA LEU A 39 -6.71 -41.96 8.11
C LEU A 39 -5.87 -41.60 6.87
N SER A 40 -6.26 -40.55 6.13
CA SER A 40 -5.55 -40.16 4.91
C SER A 40 -4.23 -39.42 5.19
N SER A 41 -3.12 -39.94 4.65
CA SER A 41 -1.72 -39.62 4.97
C SER A 41 -1.18 -38.30 4.40
N ALA A 42 -2.01 -37.27 4.22
CA ALA A 42 -1.58 -36.01 3.61
C ALA A 42 -0.77 -35.13 4.60
N ASN A 43 0.56 -35.18 4.51
CA ASN A 43 1.55 -34.24 5.08
C ASN A 43 1.13 -33.48 6.36
N TRP A 44 0.88 -34.22 7.44
CA TRP A 44 0.35 -33.71 8.72
C TRP A 44 1.29 -32.79 9.51
N ASN A 45 2.59 -32.79 9.22
CA ASN A 45 3.59 -32.18 10.10
C ASN A 45 3.71 -30.65 9.97
N ARG A 46 3.16 -30.04 8.91
CA ARG A 46 3.26 -28.58 8.67
C ARG A 46 1.91 -27.84 8.70
N ALA A 47 0.81 -28.55 8.87
CA ALA A 47 -0.53 -27.96 8.93
C ALA A 47 -0.85 -27.45 10.34
N LEU A 48 -1.63 -26.39 10.43
CA LEU A 48 -2.30 -25.96 11.67
C LEU A 48 -3.26 -27.05 12.13
N LYS A 49 -3.18 -27.44 13.41
CA LYS A 49 -3.96 -28.54 13.98
C LYS A 49 -4.88 -28.03 15.08
N TYR A 50 -6.18 -28.21 14.90
CA TYR A 50 -7.17 -28.01 15.94
C TYR A 50 -7.25 -29.27 16.81
N THR A 51 -6.75 -29.18 18.04
CA THR A 51 -6.65 -30.30 18.98
C THR A 51 -7.81 -30.33 19.95
N ASN A 52 -8.14 -31.53 20.41
CA ASN A 52 -9.24 -31.72 21.35
C ASN A 52 -8.86 -31.25 22.76
N THR A 53 -9.87 -30.93 23.56
CA THR A 53 -9.69 -30.78 25.01
C THR A 53 -9.20 -32.10 25.60
N ASN A 54 -8.27 -32.03 26.55
CA ASN A 54 -7.68 -33.23 27.15
C ASN A 54 -8.76 -34.08 27.82
N HIS A 55 -8.96 -35.30 27.32
CA HIS A 55 -9.94 -36.24 27.85
C HIS A 55 -9.33 -37.65 27.94
N PRO A 56 -8.96 -38.13 29.14
CA PRO A 56 -8.18 -39.36 29.30
C PRO A 56 -8.83 -40.64 28.75
N LEU A 57 -10.16 -40.66 28.64
CA LEU A 57 -10.93 -41.80 28.14
C LEU A 57 -10.99 -41.89 26.62
N PHE A 58 -10.64 -40.82 25.90
CA PHE A 58 -10.70 -40.77 24.45
C PHE A 58 -9.32 -41.01 23.83
N THR A 59 -9.26 -41.85 22.79
CA THR A 59 -8.02 -42.20 22.09
C THR A 59 -8.00 -41.54 20.72
N LEU A 60 -6.88 -40.92 20.34
CA LEU A 60 -6.67 -40.37 19.00
C LEU A 60 -6.85 -41.45 17.93
N ILE A 61 -7.73 -41.19 16.97
CA ILE A 61 -7.94 -42.06 15.80
C ILE A 61 -7.41 -41.45 14.51
N GLY A 62 -7.23 -40.12 14.46
CA GLY A 62 -6.58 -39.45 13.32
C GLY A 62 -7.02 -38.00 13.17
N TYR A 63 -6.84 -37.48 11.96
CA TYR A 63 -7.15 -36.09 11.61
C TYR A 63 -7.86 -36.01 10.28
N PHE A 64 -8.79 -35.06 10.12
CA PHE A 64 -9.34 -34.72 8.81
C PHE A 64 -9.17 -33.23 8.51
N MET A 65 -9.09 -32.87 7.23
CA MET A 65 -8.92 -31.48 6.82
C MET A 65 -10.28 -30.83 6.60
N ILE A 66 -10.46 -29.63 7.15
CA ILE A 66 -11.57 -28.74 6.78
C ILE A 66 -11.03 -27.50 6.08
N ARG A 67 -11.83 -26.93 5.17
CA ARG A 67 -11.53 -25.68 4.47
C ARG A 67 -12.69 -24.72 4.65
N PHE A 68 -12.38 -23.49 5.03
CA PHE A 68 -13.40 -22.48 5.31
C PHE A 68 -12.92 -21.10 4.90
N GLU A 69 -13.90 -20.24 4.67
CA GLU A 69 -13.70 -18.84 4.31
C GLU A 69 -13.72 -18.00 5.59
N ILE A 70 -12.87 -16.98 5.65
CA ILE A 70 -12.73 -16.05 6.75
C ILE A 70 -13.23 -14.69 6.28
N TYR A 71 -14.08 -14.08 7.09
CA TYR A 71 -14.69 -12.78 6.83
C TYR A 71 -14.57 -11.85 8.03
N LEU A 72 -14.59 -10.55 7.76
CA LEU A 72 -14.88 -9.51 8.73
C LEU A 72 -16.36 -9.11 8.61
N SER A 73 -17.16 -9.29 9.66
CA SER A 73 -18.55 -8.84 9.75
C SER A 73 -18.83 -8.30 11.15
N ASP A 74 -19.55 -7.18 11.26
CA ASP A 74 -19.99 -6.63 12.55
C ASP A 74 -18.84 -6.47 13.57
N ASN A 75 -17.69 -6.00 13.10
CA ASN A 75 -16.45 -5.86 13.87
C ASN A 75 -15.95 -7.15 14.53
N LYS A 76 -16.21 -8.30 13.90
CA LYS A 76 -15.74 -9.62 14.33
C LYS A 76 -15.25 -10.44 13.15
N ILE A 77 -14.32 -11.34 13.43
CA ILE A 77 -13.96 -12.40 12.50
C ILE A 77 -15.00 -13.50 12.55
N VAL A 78 -15.48 -13.88 11.36
CA VAL A 78 -16.46 -14.94 11.15
C VAL A 78 -15.86 -15.99 10.21
N CYS A 79 -16.03 -17.27 10.54
CA CYS A 79 -15.59 -18.40 9.71
C CYS A 79 -16.81 -19.12 9.13
N LEU A 80 -16.82 -19.30 7.81
CA LEU A 80 -17.92 -19.94 7.08
C LEU A 80 -17.44 -21.17 6.30
N SER A 81 -18.13 -22.30 6.46
CA SER A 81 -18.00 -23.49 5.62
C SER A 81 -19.31 -23.81 4.92
N LYS A 82 -19.21 -24.31 3.69
CA LYS A 82 -20.36 -24.85 2.93
C LYS A 82 -20.88 -26.16 3.51
N ASN A 83 -20.10 -26.84 4.35
CA ASN A 83 -20.48 -28.08 5.01
C ASN A 83 -21.01 -27.79 6.41
N SER A 84 -22.26 -28.16 6.68
CA SER A 84 -22.92 -27.90 7.97
C SER A 84 -22.25 -28.58 9.15
N PHE A 85 -21.65 -29.76 8.96
CA PHE A 85 -20.89 -30.43 10.02
C PHE A 85 -19.59 -29.69 10.34
N GLU A 86 -18.87 -29.23 9.32
CA GLU A 86 -17.68 -28.39 9.51
C GLU A 86 -18.05 -27.07 10.17
N GLN A 87 -19.17 -26.45 9.79
CA GLN A 87 -19.67 -25.23 10.43
C GLN A 87 -19.97 -25.44 11.92
N LYS A 88 -20.46 -26.62 12.34
CA LYS A 88 -20.63 -26.93 13.77
C LYS A 88 -19.30 -26.86 14.52
N ILE A 89 -18.25 -27.46 13.95
CA ILE A 89 -16.90 -27.42 14.53
C ILE A 89 -16.38 -25.98 14.58
N LEU A 90 -16.54 -25.20 13.50
CA LEU A 90 -16.15 -23.80 13.47
C LEU A 90 -16.88 -22.99 14.54
N ASN A 91 -18.13 -23.31 14.86
CA ASN A 91 -18.93 -22.58 15.85
C ASN A 91 -18.64 -22.98 17.31
N GLN A 92 -17.78 -23.98 17.55
CA GLN A 92 -17.43 -24.41 18.90
C GLN A 92 -16.73 -23.31 19.69
N SER A 93 -16.95 -23.28 21.01
CA SER A 93 -16.38 -22.26 21.89
C SER A 93 -14.86 -22.34 21.91
N LYS A 94 -14.30 -23.54 22.03
CA LYS A 94 -12.85 -23.75 21.92
C LYS A 94 -12.29 -23.27 20.58
N PHE A 95 -13.00 -23.50 19.47
CA PHE A 95 -12.55 -23.02 18.17
C PHE A 95 -12.49 -21.49 18.12
N GLN A 96 -13.58 -20.83 18.51
CA GLN A 96 -13.73 -19.38 18.41
C GLN A 96 -12.83 -18.61 19.39
N ASN A 97 -12.63 -19.14 20.61
CA ASN A 97 -11.96 -18.42 21.69
C ASN A 97 -10.48 -18.77 21.84
N GLU A 98 -10.05 -19.96 21.41
CA GLU A 98 -8.66 -20.41 21.55
C GLU A 98 -8.00 -20.53 20.17
N PHE A 99 -8.55 -21.39 19.31
CA PHE A 99 -7.85 -21.78 18.08
C PHE A 99 -7.87 -20.71 16.98
N LEU A 100 -8.90 -19.87 16.94
CA LEU A 100 -8.98 -18.79 15.95
C LEU A 100 -7.80 -17.82 16.06
N GLN A 101 -7.33 -17.54 17.28
CA GLN A 101 -6.14 -16.71 17.48
C GLN A 101 -4.89 -17.38 16.89
N GLU A 102 -4.71 -18.69 17.08
CA GLU A 102 -3.57 -19.44 16.52
C GLU A 102 -3.52 -19.37 14.99
N ILE A 103 -4.68 -19.36 14.32
CA ILE A 103 -4.77 -19.19 12.87
C ILE A 103 -4.17 -17.83 12.45
N PHE A 104 -4.54 -16.75 13.16
CA PHE A 104 -4.03 -15.42 12.84
C PHE A 104 -2.58 -15.24 13.25
N ASP A 105 -2.14 -15.81 14.36
CA ASP A 105 -0.73 -15.82 14.75
C ASP A 105 0.12 -16.47 13.64
N PHE A 106 -0.35 -17.58 13.07
CA PHE A 106 0.31 -18.24 11.95
C PHE A 106 0.30 -17.41 10.66
N ARG A 107 -0.84 -16.77 10.32
CA ARG A 107 -0.94 -15.89 9.12
C ARG A 107 -0.06 -14.66 9.26
N ASN A 108 0.05 -14.12 10.47
CA ASN A 108 0.73 -12.87 10.76
C ASN A 108 2.23 -13.04 11.06
N ARG A 109 2.73 -14.27 11.28
CA ARG A 109 4.12 -14.55 11.71
C ARG A 109 5.24 -13.91 10.89
N ASN A 110 4.98 -13.61 9.61
CA ASN A 110 5.96 -13.05 8.68
C ASN A 110 5.66 -11.58 8.34
N LEU A 111 4.61 -11.00 8.90
CA LEU A 111 4.24 -9.61 8.68
C LEU A 111 5.01 -8.73 9.68
N LYS A 112 5.33 -7.50 9.26
CA LYS A 112 5.85 -6.49 10.19
C LYS A 112 4.75 -6.22 11.24
N HIS A 113 5.12 -6.14 12.51
CA HIS A 113 4.17 -5.77 13.56
C HIS A 113 3.64 -4.37 13.27
N PHE A 114 2.34 -4.28 12.99
CA PHE A 114 1.66 -3.01 12.81
C PHE A 114 1.31 -2.41 14.17
N GLN A 115 1.07 -1.10 14.20
CA GLN A 115 0.48 -0.51 15.38
C GLN A 115 -0.97 -0.98 15.53
N VAL A 116 -1.38 -1.19 16.79
CA VAL A 116 -2.76 -1.50 17.12
C VAL A 116 -3.65 -0.29 16.83
N LYS A 117 -4.74 -0.51 16.08
CA LYS A 117 -5.70 0.52 15.68
C LYS A 117 -7.14 0.07 15.89
N SER A 118 -8.04 1.04 15.97
CA SER A 118 -9.48 0.80 15.91
C SER A 118 -9.93 0.68 14.47
N LEU A 119 -10.95 -0.16 14.21
CA LEU A 119 -11.57 -0.20 12.89
C LEU A 119 -12.26 1.15 12.57
N PRO A 120 -12.13 1.67 11.36
CA PRO A 120 -12.90 2.82 10.92
C PRO A 120 -14.41 2.53 10.94
N SER A 121 -15.21 3.55 11.26
CA SER A 121 -16.68 3.41 11.29
C SER A 121 -17.29 3.05 9.93
N ASN A 122 -16.58 3.34 8.84
CA ASN A 122 -16.96 3.06 7.45
C ASN A 122 -16.20 1.87 6.85
N VAL A 123 -15.77 0.90 7.67
CA VAL A 123 -15.00 -0.27 7.21
C VAL A 123 -15.63 -0.99 6.03
N GLU A 124 -16.96 -1.06 5.96
CA GLU A 124 -17.69 -1.72 4.87
C GLU A 124 -17.47 -1.10 3.48
N THR A 125 -17.00 0.15 3.43
CA THR A 125 -16.67 0.85 2.18
C THR A 125 -15.24 0.58 1.72
N LEU A 126 -14.48 -0.22 2.47
CA LEU A 126 -13.08 -0.54 2.22
C LEU A 126 -12.96 -1.95 1.61
N ASN A 127 -11.86 -2.17 0.90
CA ASN A 127 -11.44 -3.50 0.45
C ASN A 127 -10.28 -4.00 1.31
N ILE A 128 -10.19 -5.31 1.52
CA ILE A 128 -9.04 -5.94 2.20
C ILE A 128 -8.06 -6.43 1.13
N ILE A 129 -6.79 -6.09 1.29
CA ILE A 129 -5.70 -6.55 0.41
C ILE A 129 -4.59 -7.23 1.21
N GLU A 130 -3.86 -8.12 0.56
CA GLU A 130 -2.71 -8.79 1.18
C GLU A 130 -1.45 -7.91 1.23
N LYS A 131 -1.27 -7.05 0.21
CA LYS A 131 -0.09 -6.19 0.06
C LYS A 131 -0.41 -4.95 -0.75
N ILE A 132 0.25 -3.84 -0.41
CA ILE A 132 0.26 -2.62 -1.21
C ILE A 132 1.28 -2.78 -2.36
N ASP A 133 0.95 -2.31 -3.57
CA ASP A 133 1.88 -2.27 -4.70
C ASP A 133 3.10 -1.38 -4.36
N LEU A 134 4.28 -1.73 -4.89
CA LEU A 134 5.54 -1.05 -4.63
C LEU A 134 5.86 0.06 -5.63
N ASN A 135 5.12 0.19 -6.75
CA ASN A 135 5.38 1.26 -7.74
C ASN A 135 4.67 2.58 -7.41
N LEU A 136 4.81 3.00 -6.15
CA LEU A 136 4.18 4.18 -5.60
C LEU A 136 5.07 5.40 -5.86
N ASN A 137 4.58 6.36 -6.65
CA ASN A 137 5.20 7.67 -6.84
C ASN A 137 4.18 8.75 -6.49
N HIS A 138 4.63 9.88 -5.94
CA HIS A 138 3.75 10.96 -5.46
C HIS A 138 2.79 10.47 -4.39
N VAL A 139 3.37 9.91 -3.33
CA VAL A 139 2.60 9.36 -2.22
C VAL A 139 2.78 10.16 -0.96
N TRP A 140 1.68 10.39 -0.24
CA TRP A 140 1.76 10.84 1.14
C TRP A 140 1.98 9.64 2.03
N MET A 141 2.89 9.78 3.00
CA MET A 141 3.23 8.75 3.97
C MET A 141 2.91 9.26 5.38
N GLY A 142 2.07 8.51 6.09
CA GLY A 142 1.88 8.69 7.52
C GLY A 142 3.14 8.33 8.30
N GLU A 143 3.20 8.76 9.56
CA GLU A 143 4.37 8.53 10.43
C GLU A 143 4.73 7.05 10.60
N ASN A 144 3.72 6.18 10.48
CA ASN A 144 3.87 4.73 10.61
C ASN A 144 4.45 4.07 9.36
N TYR A 145 4.41 4.74 8.21
CA TYR A 145 4.95 4.20 6.97
C TYR A 145 6.42 4.61 6.81
N LYS A 146 7.32 3.65 7.02
CA LYS A 146 8.73 3.86 6.68
C LYS A 146 8.96 3.46 5.23
N PRO A 147 9.44 4.38 4.36
CA PRO A 147 9.86 4.00 3.02
C PRO A 147 10.94 2.92 3.14
N ASP A 148 10.62 1.71 2.67
CA ASP A 148 11.58 0.60 2.59
C ASP A 148 12.59 0.88 1.46
N LYS A 149 13.28 -0.13 0.94
CA LYS A 149 14.21 -0.05 -0.20
C LYS A 149 13.64 0.62 -1.47
N THR A 150 12.34 0.91 -1.53
CA THR A 150 11.68 1.60 -2.63
C THR A 150 12.22 3.04 -2.77
N LYS A 151 12.79 3.34 -3.94
CA LYS A 151 13.29 4.67 -4.28
C LYS A 151 12.15 5.57 -4.75
N TYR A 152 11.55 6.32 -3.84
CA TYR A 152 10.61 7.39 -4.19
C TYR A 152 11.36 8.60 -4.75
N LYS A 153 10.92 9.19 -5.86
CA LYS A 153 11.47 10.47 -6.33
C LYS A 153 10.87 11.67 -5.57
N VAL A 154 9.55 11.61 -5.33
CA VAL A 154 8.77 12.64 -4.64
C VAL A 154 7.81 11.96 -3.68
N TYR A 155 7.74 12.42 -2.44
CA TYR A 155 6.75 11.99 -1.47
C TYR A 155 6.36 13.12 -0.51
N PHE A 156 5.25 12.93 0.18
CA PHE A 156 4.64 13.93 1.06
C PHE A 156 4.60 13.42 2.50
N LYS A 157 4.62 14.35 3.46
CA LYS A 157 4.49 14.08 4.89
C LYS A 157 3.54 15.07 5.55
N THR A 158 3.00 14.69 6.70
CA THR A 158 2.27 15.63 7.56
C THR A 158 3.23 16.53 8.31
N GLY A 159 2.91 17.82 8.37
CA GLY A 159 3.61 18.81 9.18
C GLY A 159 3.50 20.19 8.56
N LYS A 160 4.04 21.21 9.24
CA LYS A 160 4.08 22.58 8.72
C LYS A 160 4.62 22.62 7.27
N PHE A 161 4.00 23.45 6.44
CA PHE A 161 4.40 23.61 5.05
C PHE A 161 5.91 23.84 4.92
N SER A 162 6.58 22.96 4.18
CA SER A 162 8.02 23.00 3.97
C SER A 162 8.45 22.08 2.83
N PHE A 163 9.62 22.37 2.27
CA PHE A 163 10.27 21.53 1.27
C PHE A 163 11.69 21.19 1.70
N GLU A 164 12.05 19.92 1.58
CA GLU A 164 13.42 19.46 1.75
C GLU A 164 13.79 18.41 0.70
N GLN A 165 15.09 18.24 0.50
CA GLN A 165 15.63 17.11 -0.24
C GLN A 165 16.55 16.31 0.69
N ASN A 166 16.29 15.01 0.80
CA ASN A 166 17.10 14.15 1.64
C ASN A 166 18.40 13.69 0.93
N SER A 167 19.27 12.99 1.66
CA SER A 167 20.55 12.46 1.16
C SER A 167 20.44 11.43 0.03
N ARG A 168 19.22 10.96 -0.28
CA ARG A 168 18.91 10.05 -1.40
C ARG A 168 18.34 10.80 -2.62
N ASN A 169 18.44 12.13 -2.64
CA ASN A 169 17.89 13.01 -3.68
C ASN A 169 16.36 12.94 -3.83
N GLN A 170 15.64 12.57 -2.77
CA GLN A 170 14.18 12.49 -2.79
C GLN A 170 13.61 13.84 -2.39
N SER A 171 12.65 14.35 -3.16
CA SER A 171 11.91 15.57 -2.82
C SER A 171 10.83 15.26 -1.80
N ILE A 172 10.80 16.03 -0.71
CA ILE A 172 9.85 15.86 0.38
C ILE A 172 9.11 17.18 0.57
N TYR A 173 7.80 17.12 0.45
CA TYR A 173 6.92 18.25 0.78
C TYR A 173 6.14 17.87 2.03
N SER A 174 6.26 18.69 3.07
CA SER A 174 5.43 18.55 4.27
C SER A 174 4.27 19.54 4.17
N PHE A 175 3.05 19.11 4.50
CA PHE A 175 1.90 20.01 4.68
C PHE A 175 0.84 19.34 5.56
N GLU A 176 -0.04 20.14 6.16
CA GLU A 176 -1.10 19.62 7.03
C GLU A 176 -2.42 19.48 6.24
N ASN A 177 -3.11 18.37 6.46
CA ASN A 177 -4.46 18.15 5.96
C ASN A 177 -5.17 17.20 6.95
N GLU A 178 -6.39 17.54 7.36
CA GLU A 178 -7.16 16.73 8.32
C GLU A 178 -7.41 15.29 7.83
N ASN A 179 -7.53 15.10 6.52
CA ASN A 179 -7.79 13.80 5.92
C ASN A 179 -6.61 12.84 6.05
N PHE A 180 -5.41 13.34 6.34
CA PHE A 180 -4.22 12.51 6.52
C PHE A 180 -4.25 11.64 7.77
N GLN A 181 -4.91 12.08 8.84
CA GLN A 181 -4.84 11.41 10.14
C GLN A 181 -5.41 9.98 10.13
N ASN A 182 -6.24 9.66 9.13
CA ASN A 182 -6.94 8.39 9.04
C ASN A 182 -6.23 7.33 8.19
N TRP A 183 -5.11 7.69 7.54
CA TRP A 183 -4.46 6.83 6.55
C TRP A 183 -2.98 6.65 6.86
N ASP A 184 -2.40 5.53 6.44
CA ASP A 184 -0.95 5.32 6.53
C ASP A 184 -0.24 5.70 5.23
N LEU A 185 -0.94 5.63 4.11
CA LEU A 185 -0.41 5.92 2.80
C LEU A 185 -1.53 6.40 1.87
N ILE A 186 -1.24 7.40 1.05
CA ILE A 186 -2.14 7.87 -0.01
C ILE A 186 -1.33 7.95 -1.30
N ASP A 187 -1.78 7.26 -2.35
CA ASP A 187 -1.25 7.39 -3.70
C ASP A 187 -2.08 8.40 -4.49
N PHE A 188 -1.54 9.60 -4.69
CA PHE A 188 -2.23 10.67 -5.41
C PHE A 188 -2.32 10.42 -6.93
N LYS A 189 -1.50 9.51 -7.48
CA LYS A 189 -1.57 9.17 -8.90
C LYS A 189 -2.79 8.33 -9.21
N THR A 190 -3.05 7.32 -8.37
CA THR A 190 -4.19 6.41 -8.55
C THR A 190 -5.44 6.88 -7.81
N GLY A 191 -5.27 7.70 -6.77
CA GLY A 191 -6.32 8.07 -5.83
C GLY A 191 -6.61 6.99 -4.81
N MET A 192 -5.66 6.08 -4.55
CA MET A 192 -5.81 4.99 -3.59
C MET A 192 -5.33 5.40 -2.20
N PHE A 193 -6.13 5.08 -1.20
CA PHE A 193 -5.88 5.34 0.21
C PHE A 193 -5.71 4.00 0.93
N TYR A 194 -4.69 3.90 1.79
CA TYR A 194 -4.34 2.65 2.47
C TYR A 194 -4.26 2.83 3.98
N LEU A 195 -4.84 1.87 4.69
CA LEU A 195 -4.81 1.77 6.14
C LEU A 195 -4.26 0.40 6.53
N GLN A 196 -3.13 0.39 7.24
CA GLN A 196 -2.48 -0.80 7.77
C GLN A 196 -2.55 -0.79 9.29
N GLY A 197 -2.91 -1.92 9.88
CA GLY A 197 -3.06 -2.00 11.34
C GLY A 197 -3.19 -3.41 11.85
N GLU A 198 -2.88 -3.55 13.14
CA GLU A 198 -3.35 -4.67 13.96
C GLU A 198 -4.68 -4.26 14.57
N PHE A 199 -5.71 -5.09 14.43
CA PHE A 199 -7.07 -4.80 14.90
C PHE A 199 -7.47 -5.83 15.96
N ASN A 200 -7.79 -5.34 17.15
CA ASN A 200 -8.28 -6.17 18.25
C ASN A 200 -9.79 -6.35 18.11
N LEU A 201 -10.19 -7.47 17.53
CA LEU A 201 -11.59 -7.87 17.39
C LEU A 201 -11.93 -8.92 18.46
N ASN A 202 -12.61 -10.01 18.09
CA ASN A 202 -12.62 -11.23 18.90
C ASN A 202 -11.26 -11.95 18.90
N VAL A 203 -10.39 -11.62 17.94
CA VAL A 203 -8.99 -12.06 17.82
C VAL A 203 -8.16 -10.90 17.31
N SER A 204 -6.84 -10.91 17.57
CA SER A 204 -5.91 -9.95 16.98
C SER A 204 -5.63 -10.32 15.52
N VAL A 205 -5.87 -9.37 14.61
CA VAL A 205 -5.68 -9.56 13.16
C VAL A 205 -4.92 -8.40 12.55
N ASN A 206 -3.89 -8.72 11.77
CA ASN A 206 -3.23 -7.76 10.89
C ASN A 206 -3.96 -7.69 9.56
N LEU A 207 -4.50 -6.52 9.23
CA LEU A 207 -5.17 -6.26 7.95
C LEU A 207 -4.58 -5.04 7.26
N THR A 208 -4.60 -5.08 5.93
CA THR A 208 -4.43 -3.88 5.10
C THR A 208 -5.73 -3.61 4.38
N PHE A 209 -6.25 -2.40 4.56
CA PHE A 209 -7.41 -1.90 3.86
C PHE A 209 -7.01 -0.93 2.77
N GLU A 210 -7.79 -0.90 1.70
CA GLU A 210 -7.69 0.10 0.65
C GLU A 210 -9.06 0.69 0.27
N LYS A 211 -9.04 1.93 -0.22
CA LYS A 211 -10.20 2.60 -0.82
C LYS A 211 -9.74 3.52 -1.95
N GLU A 212 -10.45 3.51 -3.06
CA GLU A 212 -10.28 4.53 -4.11
C GLU A 212 -11.13 5.76 -3.79
N ASP A 213 -10.51 6.95 -3.79
CA ASP A 213 -11.19 8.23 -3.61
C ASP A 213 -10.50 9.35 -4.40
N LYS A 214 -10.69 9.33 -5.72
CA LYS A 214 -10.02 10.29 -6.63
C LYS A 214 -10.41 11.73 -6.36
N ILE A 215 -11.64 11.99 -5.88
CA ILE A 215 -12.11 13.34 -5.60
C ILE A 215 -11.33 13.88 -4.41
N LEU A 216 -11.28 13.14 -3.30
CA LEU A 216 -10.52 13.54 -2.12
C LEU A 216 -9.01 13.70 -2.44
N ALA A 217 -8.42 12.77 -3.20
CA ALA A 217 -7.03 12.89 -3.62
C ALA A 217 -6.77 14.19 -4.40
N GLN A 218 -7.68 14.56 -5.33
CA GLN A 218 -7.58 15.81 -6.07
C GLN A 218 -7.76 17.05 -5.18
N GLU A 219 -8.67 17.00 -4.20
CA GLU A 219 -8.87 18.09 -3.25
C GLU A 219 -7.62 18.32 -2.40
N ILE A 220 -7.02 17.26 -1.86
CA ILE A 220 -5.76 17.33 -1.11
C ILE A 220 -4.64 17.90 -1.99
N MET A 221 -4.53 17.45 -3.24
CA MET A 221 -3.53 17.96 -4.18
C MET A 221 -3.74 19.44 -4.52
N LYS A 222 -5.00 19.91 -4.65
CA LYS A 222 -5.32 21.33 -4.84
C LYS A 222 -4.89 22.17 -3.64
N GLN A 223 -5.07 21.66 -2.43
CA GLN A 223 -4.62 22.35 -1.22
C GLN A 223 -3.09 22.46 -1.19
N LEU A 224 -2.37 21.39 -1.52
CA LEU A 224 -0.90 21.45 -1.64
C LEU A 224 -0.45 22.46 -2.70
N VAL A 225 -1.12 22.51 -3.85
CA VAL A 225 -0.85 23.52 -4.88
C VAL A 225 -1.10 24.94 -4.36
N ALA A 226 -2.16 25.14 -3.57
CA ALA A 226 -2.43 26.44 -2.94
C ALA A 226 -1.29 26.83 -1.97
N GLU A 227 -0.85 25.92 -1.11
CA GLU A 227 0.28 26.13 -0.19
C GLU A 227 1.57 26.51 -0.94
N ILE A 228 1.91 25.80 -2.03
CA ILE A 228 3.06 26.15 -2.88
C ILE A 228 2.91 27.56 -3.48
N ASN A 229 1.69 27.92 -3.91
CA ASN A 229 1.43 29.22 -4.52
C ASN A 229 1.56 30.37 -3.51
N THR A 230 1.08 30.18 -2.28
CA THR A 230 1.09 31.20 -1.21
C THR A 230 2.40 31.23 -0.41
N SER A 231 3.26 30.22 -0.56
CA SER A 231 4.53 30.17 0.15
C SER A 231 5.51 31.26 -0.33
N ASP A 232 6.10 31.94 0.66
CA ASP A 232 7.21 32.88 0.50
C ASP A 232 8.58 32.18 0.37
N ASP A 233 8.65 30.88 0.70
CA ASP A 233 9.88 30.09 0.59
C ASP A 233 10.26 29.80 -0.86
N PHE A 234 9.31 29.96 -1.80
CA PHE A 234 9.52 29.77 -3.23
C PHE A 234 9.44 31.08 -3.99
N THR A 235 10.54 31.44 -4.63
CA THR A 235 10.62 32.62 -5.49
C THR A 235 9.77 32.43 -6.75
N PRO A 236 9.41 33.53 -7.45
CA PRO A 236 8.68 33.44 -8.73
C PRO A 236 9.33 32.51 -9.76
N ASP A 237 10.67 32.40 -9.74
CA ASP A 237 11.44 31.59 -10.68
C ASP A 237 11.48 30.10 -10.31
N THR A 238 11.44 29.76 -9.02
CA THR A 238 11.48 28.35 -8.56
C THR A 238 10.10 27.73 -8.45
N LYS A 239 9.08 28.54 -8.16
CA LYS A 239 7.68 28.11 -7.92
C LYS A 239 7.10 27.24 -9.03
N PRO A 240 7.24 27.55 -10.34
CA PRO A 240 6.75 26.68 -11.42
C PRO A 240 7.34 25.27 -11.39
N TRP A 241 8.60 25.13 -10.99
CA TRP A 241 9.29 23.83 -10.91
C TRP A 241 8.80 22.98 -9.74
N HIS A 242 8.52 23.61 -8.59
CA HIS A 242 7.89 22.92 -7.46
C HIS A 242 6.47 22.45 -7.83
N LEU A 243 5.68 23.32 -8.46
CA LEU A 243 4.34 22.97 -8.96
C LEU A 243 4.40 21.80 -9.95
N TYR A 244 5.32 21.83 -10.91
CA TYR A 244 5.51 20.71 -11.84
C TYR A 244 5.97 19.43 -11.16
N ASN A 245 6.88 19.51 -10.20
CA ASN A 245 7.39 18.33 -9.49
C ASN A 245 6.25 17.58 -8.79
N VAL A 246 5.29 18.33 -8.26
CA VAL A 246 4.13 17.84 -7.49
C VAL A 246 3.00 17.39 -8.42
N THR A 247 2.64 18.20 -9.42
CA THR A 247 1.44 17.97 -10.26
C THR A 247 1.73 17.17 -11.52
N ARG A 248 2.96 17.17 -12.01
CA ARG A 248 3.35 16.71 -13.36
C ARG A 248 2.59 17.38 -14.50
N ASN A 249 1.99 18.56 -14.26
CA ASN A 249 1.33 19.31 -15.33
C ASN A 249 2.37 19.93 -16.27
N GLU A 250 2.54 19.35 -17.45
CA GLU A 250 3.50 19.80 -18.46
C GLU A 250 3.24 21.24 -18.92
N GLU A 251 1.99 21.70 -18.91
CA GLU A 251 1.60 23.06 -19.33
C GLU A 251 2.35 24.11 -18.51
N ILE A 252 2.51 23.90 -17.19
CA ILE A 252 3.22 24.81 -16.29
C ILE A 252 4.66 25.06 -16.79
N ILE A 253 5.32 24.00 -17.26
CA ILE A 253 6.71 24.09 -17.71
C ILE A 253 6.78 24.66 -19.11
N VAL A 254 5.86 24.29 -20.01
CA VAL A 254 5.79 24.89 -21.35
C VAL A 254 5.60 26.40 -21.25
N GLU A 255 4.63 26.89 -20.47
CA GLU A 255 4.41 28.33 -20.25
C GLU A 255 5.64 29.02 -19.64
N THR A 256 6.36 28.33 -18.76
CA THR A 256 7.60 28.85 -18.17
C THR A 256 8.70 28.99 -19.23
N PHE A 257 8.83 28.03 -20.15
CA PHE A 257 9.79 28.10 -21.25
C PHE A 257 9.42 29.15 -22.30
N GLU A 258 8.13 29.36 -22.58
CA GLU A 258 7.69 30.45 -23.47
C GLU A 258 8.12 31.83 -22.93
N LYS A 259 8.10 32.02 -21.61
CA LYS A 259 8.62 33.24 -20.98
C LYS A 259 10.14 33.34 -21.12
N TYR A 260 10.87 32.25 -20.91
CA TYR A 260 12.33 32.24 -21.05
C TYR A 260 12.79 32.47 -22.48
N ALA A 261 12.05 31.96 -23.47
CA ALA A 261 12.37 32.12 -24.87
C ALA A 261 12.45 33.58 -25.33
N ASN A 262 11.79 34.49 -24.61
CA ASN A 262 11.84 35.93 -24.90
C ASN A 262 13.00 36.67 -24.22
N ASN A 263 13.71 36.02 -23.29
CA ASN A 263 14.67 36.68 -22.40
C ASN A 263 16.09 36.11 -22.46
N PHE A 264 16.27 34.90 -22.99
CA PHE A 264 17.54 34.21 -23.01
C PHE A 264 17.86 33.61 -24.38
N GLU A 265 19.14 33.61 -24.73
CA GLU A 265 19.68 32.68 -25.72
C GLU A 265 19.78 31.27 -25.10
N TYR A 266 19.77 30.20 -25.92
CA TYR A 266 19.82 28.82 -25.45
C TYR A 266 20.95 28.48 -24.45
N LEU A 267 22.19 28.90 -24.70
CA LEU A 267 23.32 28.59 -23.81
C LEU A 267 23.18 29.32 -22.47
N GLU A 268 22.78 30.59 -22.52
CA GLU A 268 22.49 31.40 -21.32
C GLU A 268 21.36 30.78 -20.50
N LEU A 269 20.30 30.32 -21.17
CA LEU A 269 19.19 29.63 -20.53
C LEU A 269 19.67 28.33 -19.87
N THR A 270 20.52 27.56 -20.53
CA THR A 270 21.05 26.30 -20.00
C THR A 270 21.89 26.54 -18.74
N ASP A 271 22.72 27.58 -18.73
CA ASP A 271 23.49 27.98 -17.55
C ASP A 271 22.59 28.47 -16.41
N TYR A 272 21.58 29.28 -16.73
CA TYR A 272 20.57 29.72 -15.78
C TYR A 272 19.83 28.53 -15.14
N LEU A 273 19.32 27.59 -15.95
CA LEU A 273 18.63 26.40 -15.48
C LEU A 273 19.54 25.49 -14.65
N ASN A 274 20.82 25.36 -15.03
CA ASN A 274 21.82 24.64 -14.24
C ASN A 274 21.96 25.22 -12.82
N GLN A 275 21.99 26.55 -12.69
CA GLN A 275 22.05 27.22 -11.39
C GLN A 275 20.74 27.04 -10.61
N LEU A 276 19.60 27.24 -11.28
CA LEU A 276 18.27 27.08 -10.68
C LEU A 276 18.06 25.67 -10.12
N PHE A 277 18.43 24.63 -10.89
CA PHE A 277 18.33 23.23 -10.50
C PHE A 277 19.28 22.84 -9.38
N LYS A 278 20.45 23.49 -9.27
CA LYS A 278 21.32 23.36 -8.10
C LYS A 278 20.68 23.97 -6.85
N THR A 279 20.00 25.10 -6.99
CA THR A 279 19.32 25.79 -5.87
C THR A 279 18.17 24.95 -5.32
N ILE A 280 17.26 24.47 -6.18
CA ILE A 280 16.14 23.61 -5.77
C ILE A 280 16.57 22.14 -5.55
N LYS A 281 17.81 21.80 -5.93
CA LYS A 281 18.45 20.49 -5.87
C LYS A 281 17.74 19.39 -6.68
N ILE A 282 16.93 19.74 -7.67
CA ILE A 282 16.21 18.80 -8.54
C ILE A 282 16.65 19.01 -9.98
N ASN A 283 17.09 17.94 -10.64
CA ASN A 283 17.50 17.97 -12.04
C ASN A 283 16.32 17.66 -12.98
N PHE A 284 15.82 18.68 -13.67
CA PHE A 284 14.74 18.54 -14.66
C PHE A 284 15.23 18.41 -16.10
N PHE A 285 16.54 18.44 -16.38
CA PHE A 285 17.05 18.29 -17.76
C PHE A 285 16.55 17.04 -18.49
N PRO A 286 16.53 15.83 -17.87
CA PRO A 286 15.98 14.66 -18.53
C PRO A 286 14.52 14.84 -18.97
N THR A 287 13.71 15.52 -18.16
CA THR A 287 12.31 15.81 -18.48
C THR A 287 12.17 16.84 -19.59
N ILE A 288 12.93 17.93 -19.51
CA ILE A 288 12.95 19.03 -20.48
C ILE A 288 13.32 18.51 -21.86
N PHE A 289 14.43 17.78 -21.95
CA PHE A 289 14.94 17.27 -23.22
C PHE A 289 14.17 16.06 -23.74
N ALA A 290 13.31 15.41 -22.95
CA ALA A 290 12.38 14.39 -23.45
C ALA A 290 11.06 14.99 -23.98
N ASN A 291 10.70 16.22 -23.57
CA ASN A 291 9.44 16.84 -23.95
C ASN A 291 9.52 17.53 -25.33
N LYS A 292 8.72 17.07 -26.29
CA LYS A 292 8.73 17.58 -27.67
C LYS A 292 8.32 19.04 -27.82
N ALA A 293 7.38 19.52 -26.99
CA ALA A 293 6.95 20.91 -27.04
C ALA A 293 8.09 21.85 -26.60
N ILE A 294 8.78 21.47 -25.51
CA ILE A 294 9.92 22.23 -25.01
C ILE A 294 11.09 22.16 -26.01
N GLN A 295 11.39 20.99 -26.59
CA GLN A 295 12.42 20.87 -27.63
C GLN A 295 12.18 21.86 -28.80
N LYS A 296 10.92 22.00 -29.25
CA LYS A 296 10.58 22.94 -30.32
C LYS A 296 10.89 24.39 -29.92
N LEU A 297 10.60 24.79 -28.68
CA LEU A 297 10.96 26.10 -28.17
C LEU A 297 12.49 26.26 -28.09
N LEU A 298 13.20 25.24 -27.60
CA LEU A 298 14.67 25.24 -27.51
C LEU A 298 15.33 25.43 -28.89
N PHE A 299 14.83 24.76 -29.93
CA PHE A 299 15.32 24.96 -31.31
C PHE A 299 15.04 26.36 -31.86
N GLN A 300 13.99 27.03 -31.39
CA GLN A 300 13.70 28.41 -31.80
C GLN A 300 14.63 29.44 -31.14
N ILE A 301 15.07 29.18 -29.91
CA ILE A 301 15.94 30.09 -29.14
C ILE A 301 17.43 29.83 -29.38
N ALA A 302 17.80 28.66 -29.90
CA ALA A 302 19.17 28.33 -30.28
C ALA A 302 19.55 29.02 -31.60
N GLN A 303 20.07 30.24 -31.50
CA GLN A 303 20.32 31.09 -32.67
C GLN A 303 21.67 30.81 -33.33
N THR A 304 22.67 30.39 -32.55
CA THR A 304 24.04 30.12 -33.03
C THR A 304 24.26 28.66 -33.42
N ASP A 305 25.29 28.39 -34.22
CA ASP A 305 25.65 27.01 -34.57
C ASP A 305 26.18 26.22 -33.36
N GLU A 306 26.85 26.89 -32.43
CA GLU A 306 27.29 26.31 -31.16
C GLU A 306 26.08 25.89 -30.31
N SER A 307 25.10 26.78 -30.15
CA SER A 307 23.86 26.51 -29.43
C SER A 307 23.08 25.33 -30.02
N LYS A 308 22.96 25.28 -31.36
CA LYS A 308 22.28 24.17 -32.05
C LYS A 308 23.00 22.84 -31.83
N THR A 309 24.33 22.85 -31.95
CA THR A 309 25.17 21.65 -31.73
C THR A 309 25.04 21.15 -30.29
N ASP A 310 25.11 22.04 -29.29
CA ASP A 310 24.93 21.65 -27.89
C ASP A 310 23.51 21.14 -27.60
N LEU A 311 22.48 21.79 -28.15
CA LEU A 311 21.09 21.34 -28.04
C LEU A 311 20.90 19.92 -28.59
N GLU A 312 21.40 19.64 -29.79
CA GLU A 312 21.33 18.31 -30.39
C GLU A 312 22.05 17.26 -29.54
N ASN A 313 23.23 17.59 -29.03
CA ASN A 313 24.00 16.72 -28.13
C ASN A 313 23.24 16.43 -26.83
N ASN A 314 22.61 17.44 -26.22
CA ASN A 314 21.83 17.26 -24.99
C ASN A 314 20.55 16.46 -25.24
N ILE A 315 19.84 16.70 -26.34
CA ILE A 315 18.68 15.88 -26.73
C ILE A 315 19.10 14.42 -26.89
N GLN A 316 20.20 14.13 -27.59
CA GLN A 316 20.71 12.76 -27.74
C GLN A 316 21.10 12.15 -26.39
N ARG A 317 21.85 12.90 -25.57
CA ARG A 317 22.31 12.48 -24.25
C ARG A 317 21.15 12.06 -23.36
N PHE A 318 20.04 12.78 -23.36
CA PHE A 318 18.91 12.52 -22.47
C PHE A 318 17.83 11.61 -23.08
N ASN A 319 17.71 11.52 -24.41
CA ASN A 319 16.83 10.54 -25.07
C ASN A 319 17.31 9.08 -24.90
N LEU A 320 18.61 8.85 -24.70
CA LEU A 320 19.17 7.51 -24.45
C LEU A 320 18.78 6.92 -23.08
N TRP A 321 18.20 7.72 -22.18
CA TRP A 321 17.80 7.31 -20.82
C TRP A 321 16.29 7.08 -20.66
N THR A 322 15.52 7.13 -21.76
CA THR A 322 14.06 6.91 -21.81
C THR A 322 13.67 5.51 -22.32
N ILE A 323 14.43 4.47 -21.96
CA ILE A 323 14.03 3.05 -22.12
C ILE A 323 13.74 2.44 -20.76
#